data_AF-A0A382SF83-F1
#
_entry.id   AF-A0A382SF83-F1
#
_cell.length_a   1.000
_cell.length_b   1.000
_cell.length_c   1.000
_cell.angle_alpha   90.00
_cell.angle_beta   90.00
_cell.angle_gamma   90.00
#
_symmetry.space_group_name_H-M   'P 1'
#
loop_
_entity.id
_entity.type
_entity.pdbx_description
1 polymer ?
#
loop_
_entity_poly.entity_id
_entity_poly.type
_entity_poly.pdbx_seq_one_letter_code
_entity_poly.pdbx_strand_id
1 'polypeptide(L)'
;MKFHLYLKQLRIKRFKDTKKMCIMLGVSKDIWRKIERGINPPPKVSVLRKFCVLVAALSYEQAQLFALARQWSPHTDTNSGHHNLLNQNSSSEWVEAMTQENTPDYEHKYWGKR
;
A
#
# COMPACT_ATOMS: atom_id res chain seq x y z
N MET A 1 0.04 -8.40 -12.69
CA MET A 1 -0.76 -7.64 -11.70
C MET A 1 0.12 -7.35 -10.49
N LYS A 2 0.16 -6.11 -9.95
CA LYS A 2 0.93 -5.77 -8.74
C LYS A 2 0.05 -5.88 -7.49
N PHE A 3 0.65 -6.19 -6.33
CA PHE A 3 -0.06 -6.33 -5.05
C PHE A 3 -0.95 -5.12 -4.71
N HIS A 4 -0.39 -3.91 -4.74
CA HIS A 4 -1.10 -2.69 -4.33
C HIS A 4 -2.28 -2.36 -5.25
N LEU A 5 -2.16 -2.65 -6.55
CA LEU A 5 -3.24 -2.49 -7.51
C LEU A 5 -4.39 -3.44 -7.20
N TYR A 6 -4.09 -4.71 -6.96
CA TYR A 6 -5.10 -5.72 -6.65
C TYR A 6 -5.78 -5.46 -5.30
N LEU A 7 -5.01 -5.07 -4.27
CA LEU A 7 -5.52 -4.65 -2.97
C LEU A 7 -6.51 -3.50 -3.11
N LYS A 8 -6.13 -2.45 -3.85
CA LYS A 8 -6.96 -1.27 -4.09
C LYS A 8 -8.22 -1.61 -4.88
N GLN A 9 -8.14 -2.51 -5.86
CA GLN A 9 -9.30 -3.00 -6.62
C GLN A 9 -10.32 -3.70 -5.72
N LEU A 10 -9.87 -4.62 -4.87
CA LEU A 10 -10.75 -5.31 -3.91
C LEU A 10 -11.41 -4.32 -2.96
N ARG A 11 -10.64 -3.34 -2.45
CA ARG A 11 -11.17 -2.30 -1.59
C ARG A 11 -12.24 -1.46 -2.30
N ILE A 12 -11.95 -0.89 -3.47
CA ILE A 12 -12.91 -0.03 -4.19
C ILE A 12 -14.20 -0.78 -4.51
N LYS A 13 -14.10 -2.05 -4.89
CA LYS A 13 -15.24 -2.89 -5.27
C LYS A 13 -16.21 -3.12 -4.10
N ARG A 14 -15.70 -3.33 -2.88
CA ARG A 14 -16.51 -3.84 -1.76
C ARG A 14 -16.51 -2.98 -0.49
N PHE A 15 -15.54 -2.09 -0.34
CA PHE A 15 -15.41 -1.23 0.84
C PHE A 15 -14.95 0.19 0.46
N LYS A 16 -15.88 1.01 -0.03
CA LYS A 16 -15.57 2.35 -0.59
C LYS A 16 -15.00 3.33 0.44
N ASP A 17 -15.45 3.26 1.69
CA ASP A 17 -15.00 4.16 2.76
C ASP A 17 -13.65 3.72 3.35
N THR A 18 -12.56 4.29 2.81
CA THR A 18 -11.21 4.01 3.29
C THR A 18 -11.01 4.41 4.75
N LYS A 19 -11.64 5.49 5.24
CA LYS A 19 -11.44 5.98 6.61
C LYS A 19 -12.01 4.97 7.61
N LYS A 20 -13.25 4.52 7.39
CA LYS A 20 -13.88 3.49 8.22
C LYS A 20 -13.10 2.18 8.19
N MET A 21 -12.61 1.76 7.02
CA MET A 21 -11.80 0.55 6.91
C MET A 21 -10.51 0.65 7.72
N CYS A 22 -9.79 1.77 7.61
CA CYS A 22 -8.54 1.99 8.34
C CYS A 22 -8.74 1.89 9.85
N ILE A 23 -9.83 2.48 10.37
CA ILE A 23 -10.22 2.37 11.78
C ILE A 23 -10.44 0.90 12.17
N MET A 24 -11.22 0.15 11.38
CA MET A 24 -11.50 -1.27 11.66
C MET A 24 -10.26 -2.17 11.55
N LEU A 25 -9.30 -1.82 10.70
CA LEU A 25 -8.03 -2.52 10.56
C LEU A 25 -7.03 -2.17 11.67
N GLY A 26 -7.23 -1.05 12.37
CA GLY A 26 -6.26 -0.50 13.33
C GLY A 26 -5.00 0.02 12.64
N VAL A 27 -5.13 0.57 11.43
CA VAL A 27 -4.03 1.11 10.62
C VAL A 27 -4.32 2.58 10.32
N SER A 28 -3.32 3.45 10.39
CA SER A 28 -3.52 4.87 10.04
C SER A 28 -3.84 5.03 8.55
N LYS A 29 -4.61 6.06 8.22
CA LYS A 29 -5.01 6.34 6.84
C LYS A 29 -3.80 6.60 5.93
N ASP A 30 -2.77 7.26 6.45
CA ASP A 30 -1.57 7.62 5.69
C ASP A 30 -0.72 6.38 5.36
N ILE A 31 -0.54 5.49 6.34
CA ILE A 31 0.11 4.19 6.12
C ILE A 31 -0.66 3.40 5.06
N TRP A 32 -2.00 3.34 5.18
CA TRP A 32 -2.83 2.62 4.22
C TRP A 32 -2.75 3.21 2.81
N ARG A 33 -2.74 4.54 2.69
CA ARG A 33 -2.55 5.25 1.41
C ARG A 33 -1.23 4.83 0.76
N LYS A 34 -0.13 4.83 1.52
CA LYS A 34 1.19 4.38 1.02
C LYS A 34 1.19 2.90 0.61
N ILE A 35 0.43 2.03 1.29
CA ILE A 35 0.26 0.61 0.89
C ILE A 35 -0.48 0.53 -0.46
N GLU A 36 -1.59 1.26 -0.63
CA GLU A 36 -2.34 1.28 -1.89
C GLU A 36 -1.57 1.90 -3.05
N ARG A 37 -0.59 2.76 -2.77
CA ARG A 37 0.37 3.31 -3.74
C ARG A 37 1.51 2.35 -4.07
N GLY A 38 1.69 1.29 -3.28
CA GLY A 38 2.84 0.38 -3.42
C GLY A 38 4.16 0.96 -2.92
N ILE A 39 4.12 2.08 -2.19
CA ILE A 39 5.29 2.67 -1.50
C ILE A 39 5.61 1.81 -0.29
N ASN A 40 4.61 1.59 0.56
CA ASN A 40 4.75 0.68 1.68
C ASN A 40 4.71 -0.77 1.20
N PRO A 41 5.53 -1.65 1.82
CA PRO A 41 5.41 -3.08 1.61
C PRO A 41 4.07 -3.61 2.12
N PRO A 42 3.72 -4.87 1.82
CA PRO A 42 2.49 -5.46 2.31
C PRO A 42 2.48 -5.48 3.84
N PRO A 43 1.36 -5.13 4.49
CA PRO A 43 1.28 -5.10 5.94
C PRO A 43 1.31 -6.52 6.51
N LYS A 44 1.39 -6.65 7.84
CA LYS A 44 1.36 -7.96 8.52
C LYS A 44 0.23 -8.86 7.99
N VAL A 45 0.49 -10.18 7.94
CA VAL A 45 -0.49 -11.20 7.52
C VAL A 45 -1.82 -11.07 8.29
N SER A 46 -1.78 -10.75 9.58
CA SER A 46 -2.98 -10.54 10.40
C SER A 46 -3.83 -9.36 9.92
N VAL A 47 -3.21 -8.26 9.50
CA VAL A 47 -3.90 -7.09 8.93
C VAL A 47 -4.53 -7.46 7.58
N LEU A 48 -3.78 -8.14 6.71
CA LEU A 48 -4.29 -8.59 5.41
C LEU A 48 -5.43 -9.61 5.51
N ARG A 49 -5.40 -10.50 6.51
CA ARG A 49 -6.53 -11.40 6.83
C ARG A 49 -7.76 -10.61 7.27
N LYS A 50 -7.61 -9.67 8.20
CA LYS A 50 -8.71 -8.78 8.62
C LYS A 50 -9.29 -8.02 7.42
N PHE A 51 -8.44 -7.50 6.55
CA PHE A 51 -8.86 -6.85 5.31
C PHE A 51 -9.71 -7.77 4.44
N CYS A 52 -9.28 -9.03 4.22
CA CYS A 52 -10.03 -10.01 3.44
C CYS A 52 -11.42 -10.26 4.03
N VAL A 53 -11.55 -10.32 5.36
CA VAL A 53 -12.85 -10.44 6.03
C VAL A 53 -13.71 -9.18 5.78
N LEU A 54 -13.16 -7.98 5.97
CA LEU A 54 -13.89 -6.72 5.77
C LEU A 54 -14.40 -6.53 4.35
N VAL A 55 -13.62 -6.93 3.35
CA VAL A 55 -14.01 -6.85 1.95
C VAL A 55 -14.73 -8.11 1.47
N ALA A 56 -15.14 -9.03 2.36
CA ALA A 56 -15.77 -10.30 1.99
C ALA A 56 -15.06 -10.98 0.80
N ALA A 57 -13.73 -11.08 0.88
CA ALA A 57 -12.90 -11.68 -0.16
C ALA A 57 -13.22 -13.17 -0.30
N LEU A 58 -13.38 -13.62 -1.54
CA LEU A 58 -13.52 -15.03 -1.84
C LEU A 58 -12.17 -15.73 -1.65
N SER A 59 -12.19 -17.03 -1.38
CA SER A 59 -10.98 -17.80 -1.08
C SER A 59 -9.91 -17.69 -2.15
N TYR A 60 -10.30 -17.65 -3.43
CA TYR A 60 -9.36 -17.48 -4.54
C TYR A 60 -8.77 -16.06 -4.61
N GLU A 61 -9.54 -15.03 -4.27
CA GLU A 61 -9.07 -13.64 -4.22
C GLU A 61 -8.09 -13.44 -3.07
N GLN A 62 -8.38 -14.05 -1.92
CA GLN A 62 -7.47 -14.07 -0.79
C GLN A 62 -6.16 -14.79 -1.15
N ALA A 63 -6.23 -15.97 -1.76
CA ALA A 63 -5.05 -16.72 -2.19
C ALA A 63 -4.18 -15.90 -3.17
N GLN A 64 -4.82 -15.27 -4.15
CA GLN A 64 -4.15 -14.40 -5.12
C GLN A 64 -3.49 -13.19 -4.43
N LEU A 65 -4.20 -12.50 -3.54
CA LEU A 65 -3.67 -11.35 -2.80
C LEU A 65 -2.43 -11.72 -2.00
N PHE A 66 -2.44 -12.90 -1.35
CA PHE A 66 -1.33 -13.36 -0.52
C PHE A 66 -0.14 -13.82 -1.36
N ALA A 67 -0.38 -14.43 -2.53
CA ALA A 67 0.68 -14.74 -3.48
C ALA A 67 1.36 -13.45 -3.99
N LEU A 68 0.57 -12.44 -4.35
CA LEU A 68 1.09 -11.13 -4.77
C LEU A 68 1.84 -10.41 -3.65
N ALA A 69 1.43 -10.55 -2.40
CA ALA A 69 2.14 -9.97 -1.25
C ALA A 69 3.55 -10.59 -1.08
N ARG A 70 3.72 -11.89 -1.32
CA ARG A 70 5.03 -12.56 -1.29
C ARG A 70 5.95 -12.14 -2.44
N GLN A 71 5.36 -11.84 -3.59
CA GLN A 71 6.07 -11.38 -4.79
C GLN A 71 6.11 -9.84 -4.87
N TRP A 72 5.89 -9.16 -3.75
CA TRP A 72 5.82 -7.71 -3.74
C TRP A 72 7.15 -7.09 -4.21
N SER A 73 7.01 -6.05 -5.01
CA SER A 73 8.09 -5.16 -5.43
C SER A 73 7.63 -3.71 -5.21
N PRO A 74 8.56 -2.81 -4.86
CA PRO A 74 8.25 -1.41 -4.64
C PRO A 74 7.71 -0.74 -5.90
N HIS A 75 6.95 0.33 -5.72
CA HIS A 75 6.55 1.21 -6.81
C HIS A 75 7.78 1.95 -7.37
N THR A 76 7.71 2.45 -8.61
CA THR A 76 8.79 3.26 -9.22
C THR A 76 9.08 4.54 -8.44
N ASP A 77 8.08 5.01 -7.71
CA ASP A 77 8.17 6.26 -6.94
C ASP A 77 8.72 6.03 -5.54
N THR A 78 8.94 4.77 -5.12
CA THR A 78 9.49 4.49 -3.79
C THR A 78 10.88 5.12 -3.64
N ASN A 79 11.08 5.90 -2.58
CA ASN A 79 12.30 6.66 -2.29
C ASN A 79 12.70 7.67 -3.38
N SER A 80 11.75 8.14 -4.20
CA SER A 80 12.03 9.18 -5.20
C SER A 80 11.35 10.49 -4.84
N GLY A 81 11.93 11.61 -5.29
CA GLY A 81 11.24 12.90 -5.33
C GLY A 81 10.30 13.04 -6.52
N HIS A 82 9.93 11.94 -7.20
CA HIS A 82 9.09 12.02 -8.39
C HIS A 82 7.65 12.37 -8.01
N HIS A 83 7.14 13.47 -8.55
CA HIS A 83 5.75 13.87 -8.42
C HIS A 83 5.35 14.71 -9.64
N ASN A 84 4.13 14.51 -10.16
CA ASN A 84 3.64 15.21 -11.36
C ASN A 84 3.56 16.74 -11.20
N LEU A 85 3.61 17.24 -9.96
CA LEU A 85 3.60 18.68 -9.66
C LEU A 85 5.00 19.27 -9.49
N LEU A 86 6.05 18.45 -9.48
CA LEU A 86 7.43 18.93 -9.39
C LEU A 86 7.99 19.15 -10.80
N ASN A 87 8.62 20.31 -10.97
CA ASN A 87 9.36 20.69 -12.17
C ASN A 87 10.83 20.99 -11.80
N GLN A 88 11.67 21.27 -12.80
CA GLN A 88 13.09 21.61 -12.57
C GLN A 88 13.31 22.86 -11.69
N ASN A 89 12.28 23.71 -11.52
CA ASN A 89 12.35 24.93 -10.73
C ASN A 89 11.77 24.76 -9.32
N SER A 90 11.40 23.53 -8.92
CA SER A 90 10.85 23.28 -7.59
C SER A 90 11.92 23.43 -6.52
N SER A 91 11.57 24.05 -5.39
CA SER A 91 12.53 24.25 -4.30
C SER A 91 12.97 22.91 -3.68
N SER A 92 14.16 22.90 -3.08
CA SER A 92 14.71 21.74 -2.38
C SER A 92 13.76 21.21 -1.30
N GLU A 93 13.10 22.10 -0.56
CA GLU A 93 12.10 21.75 0.47
C GLU A 93 10.92 20.93 -0.09
N TRP A 94 10.44 21.28 -1.28
CA TRP A 94 9.36 20.54 -1.94
C TRP A 94 9.81 19.16 -2.42
N VAL A 95 11.04 19.05 -2.91
CA VAL A 95 11.64 17.77 -3.32
C VAL A 95 11.86 16.84 -2.12
N GLU A 96 12.33 17.39 -1.01
CA GLU A 96 12.51 16.65 0.24
C GLU A 96 11.18 16.17 0.82
N ALA A 97 10.16 17.02 0.87
CA ALA A 97 8.83 16.66 1.33
C ALA A 97 8.22 15.52 0.49
N MET A 98 8.38 15.58 -0.84
CA MET A 98 7.92 14.50 -1.73
C MET A 98 8.71 13.22 -1.54
N THR A 99 10.02 13.32 -1.34
CA THR A 99 10.87 12.15 -1.05
C THR A 99 10.45 11.47 0.25
N GLN A 100 10.16 12.24 1.31
CA GLN A 100 9.64 11.72 2.58
C GLN A 100 8.27 11.04 2.42
N GLU A 101 7.36 11.63 1.65
CA GLU A 101 6.05 11.04 1.34
C GLU A 101 6.19 9.73 0.54
N ASN A 102 7.23 9.61 -0.27
CA ASN A 102 7.56 8.42 -1.04
C ASN A 102 8.48 7.43 -0.31
N THR A 103 8.86 7.73 0.93
CA THR A 103 9.64 6.82 1.78
C THR A 103 8.71 5.84 2.50
N PRO A 104 9.00 4.53 2.48
CA PRO A 104 8.24 3.54 3.24
C PRO A 104 8.28 3.80 4.75
N ASP A 105 7.16 3.62 5.44
CA ASP A 105 7.08 3.79 6.89
C ASP A 105 7.64 2.59 7.67
N TYR A 106 7.83 1.45 7.00
CA TYR A 106 8.37 0.23 7.61
C TYR A 106 9.01 -0.70 6.59
N GLU A 107 9.91 -1.54 7.09
CA GLU A 107 10.64 -2.53 6.28
C GLU A 107 9.76 -3.70 5.82
N HIS A 108 10.12 -4.26 4.67
CA HIS A 108 9.48 -5.44 4.09
C HIS A 108 9.91 -6.75 4.80
N LYS A 109 9.47 -6.93 6.05
CA LYS A 109 9.92 -8.07 6.88
C LYS A 109 8.94 -9.25 6.98
N TYR A 110 7.66 -9.04 6.70
CA TYR A 110 6.61 -10.02 7.03
C TYR A 110 6.32 -11.04 5.92
N TRP A 111 6.85 -10.82 4.72
CA TRP A 111 6.51 -11.59 3.52
C TRP A 111 7.73 -12.12 2.76
N GLY A 112 8.91 -12.13 3.39
CA GLY A 112 10.16 -12.66 2.85
C GLY A 112 10.09 -14.15 2.47
N LYS A 113 11.05 -14.60 1.67
CA LYS A 113 11.14 -16.00 1.18
C LYS A 113 11.19 -16.97 2.37
N ARG A 114 10.35 -18.00 2.30
CA ARG A 114 10.52 -19.22 3.10
C ARG A 114 11.85 -19.88 2.78
#